data_AF-A0A9I9CIX5-F1
#
_entry.id   AF-A0A9I9CIX5-F1
#
_cell.length_a   1.000
_cell.length_b   1.000
_cell.length_c   1.000
_cell.angle_alpha   90.00
_cell.angle_beta   90.00
_cell.angle_gamma   90.00
#
_symmetry.space_group_name_H-M   'P 1'
#
loop_
_entity.id
_entity.type
_entity.pdbx_description
1 polymer ?
#
loop_
_entity_poly.entity_id
_entity_poly.type
_entity_poly.pdbx_seq_one_letter_code
_entity_poly.pdbx_strand_id
1 'polypeptide(L)'
;MLAIKWHYTFASHNHIIIFQTKTKSLLLKNQKMMRFHKSLFSIFSLLCFFMAIPSTAGQFDGPPVLDTEGRPLQRDAEYFIKPAITDVAGNLTLITRKGDQCPFYVGQVPLLSQETGFAVSLAPYREGEDTIREGRDLKFVFQVFTICITGTQWKVGEADPKTGRRFVKLGYDNTATGYFRIDKSDLGVYNIGWCPSDVPIKGRPRCGSAGILIEKGVRFLALDGPAFPFEFVRVDPVEELGSILQEK
;
A
#
# COMPACT_ATOMS: atom_id res chain seq x y z
N MET A 1 -37.41 90.81 -28.38
CA MET A 1 -37.54 90.92 -29.85
C MET A 1 -36.15 90.77 -30.45
N LEU A 2 -35.78 89.58 -30.94
CA LEU A 2 -34.99 89.37 -32.16
C LEU A 2 -34.92 87.87 -32.42
N ALA A 3 -35.57 87.46 -33.51
CA ALA A 3 -35.52 86.11 -34.05
C ALA A 3 -34.18 85.90 -34.78
N ILE A 4 -33.53 84.75 -34.54
CA ILE A 4 -32.47 84.26 -35.43
C ILE A 4 -33.06 83.10 -36.23
N LYS A 5 -33.12 83.34 -37.53
CA LYS A 5 -33.73 82.52 -38.57
C LYS A 5 -32.91 81.25 -38.78
N TRP A 6 -33.54 80.09 -38.66
CA TRP A 6 -32.97 78.82 -39.08
C TRP A 6 -32.96 78.74 -40.61
N HIS A 7 -31.77 78.56 -41.20
CA HIS A 7 -31.65 78.01 -42.55
C HIS A 7 -31.33 76.52 -42.42
N TYR A 8 -32.32 75.67 -42.70
CA TYR A 8 -32.12 74.25 -42.87
C TYR A 8 -31.58 73.99 -44.28
N THR A 9 -30.30 73.64 -44.39
CA THR A 9 -29.76 72.94 -45.57
C THR A 9 -29.99 71.45 -45.39
N PHE A 10 -30.78 70.88 -46.29
CA PHE A 10 -31.09 69.46 -46.41
C PHE A 10 -29.81 68.60 -46.49
N ALA A 11 -29.55 67.81 -45.46
CA ALA A 11 -28.66 66.66 -45.54
C ALA A 11 -29.49 65.41 -45.91
N SER A 12 -29.10 64.76 -47.01
CA SER A 12 -29.71 63.59 -47.65
C SER A 12 -30.22 62.50 -46.67
N HIS A 13 -31.46 62.07 -46.88
CA HIS A 13 -32.15 60.99 -46.16
C HIS A 13 -31.36 59.66 -46.08
N ASN A 14 -30.47 59.39 -47.04
CA ASN A 14 -29.71 58.12 -47.08
C ASN A 14 -28.63 58.03 -46.00
N HIS A 15 -28.04 59.16 -45.57
CA HIS A 15 -26.95 59.13 -44.58
C HIS A 15 -27.43 58.86 -43.14
N ILE A 16 -28.62 59.34 -42.78
CA ILE A 16 -29.19 59.18 -41.43
C ILE A 16 -29.62 57.73 -41.19
N ILE A 17 -30.20 57.07 -42.21
CA ILE A 17 -30.62 55.66 -42.13
C ILE A 17 -29.41 54.73 -42.00
N ILE A 18 -28.30 55.01 -42.71
CA ILE A 18 -27.06 54.23 -42.61
C ILE A 18 -26.43 54.37 -41.21
N PHE A 19 -26.44 55.56 -40.61
CA PHE A 19 -25.87 55.78 -39.28
C PHE A 19 -26.69 55.08 -38.18
N GLN A 20 -28.03 55.14 -38.25
CA GLN A 20 -28.95 54.48 -37.32
C GLN A 20 -28.91 52.94 -37.44
N THR A 21 -28.71 52.40 -38.65
CA THR A 21 -28.58 50.94 -38.86
C THR A 21 -27.21 50.42 -38.42
N LYS A 22 -26.13 51.18 -38.62
CA LYS A 22 -24.78 50.81 -38.17
C LYS A 22 -24.66 50.83 -36.64
N THR A 23 -25.27 51.79 -35.95
CA THR A 23 -25.32 51.83 -34.47
C THR A 23 -26.18 50.71 -33.88
N LYS A 24 -27.36 50.41 -34.44
CA LYS A 24 -28.16 49.24 -34.02
C LYS A 24 -27.41 47.93 -34.25
N SER A 25 -26.74 47.78 -35.39
CA SER A 25 -25.89 46.62 -35.72
C SER A 25 -24.74 46.45 -34.72
N LEU A 26 -24.01 47.52 -34.41
CA LEU A 26 -22.92 47.52 -33.41
C LEU A 26 -23.43 47.21 -32.00
N LEU A 27 -24.57 47.78 -31.59
CA LEU A 27 -25.20 47.50 -30.29
C LEU A 27 -25.67 46.04 -30.17
N LEU A 28 -26.32 45.49 -31.21
CA LEU A 28 -26.72 44.08 -31.27
C LEU A 28 -25.50 43.13 -31.27
N LYS A 29 -24.42 43.51 -31.95
CA LYS A 29 -23.17 42.73 -31.98
C LYS A 29 -22.49 42.70 -30.60
N ASN A 30 -22.45 43.83 -29.90
CA ASN A 30 -21.95 43.92 -28.53
C ASN A 30 -22.84 43.15 -27.53
N GLN A 31 -24.16 43.21 -27.68
CA GLN A 31 -25.09 42.47 -26.82
C GLN A 31 -25.02 40.95 -27.04
N LYS A 32 -24.85 40.50 -28.28
CA LYS A 32 -24.59 39.08 -28.60
C LYS A 32 -23.22 38.62 -28.06
N MET A 33 -22.17 39.43 -28.22
CA MET A 33 -20.82 39.14 -27.73
C MET A 33 -20.77 39.05 -26.19
N MET A 34 -21.46 39.97 -25.48
CA MET A 34 -21.59 39.93 -24.02
C MET A 34 -22.41 38.72 -23.53
N ARG A 35 -23.44 38.28 -24.28
CA ARG A 35 -24.19 37.06 -23.97
C ARG A 35 -23.36 35.79 -24.20
N PHE A 36 -22.52 35.77 -25.23
CA PHE A 36 -21.62 34.66 -25.52
C PHE A 36 -20.52 34.52 -24.45
N HIS A 37 -19.95 35.63 -23.99
CA HIS A 37 -18.99 35.65 -22.88
C HIS A 37 -19.59 35.16 -21.56
N LYS A 38 -20.82 35.56 -21.22
CA LYS A 38 -21.52 35.08 -20.02
C LYS A 38 -21.84 33.59 -20.07
N SER A 39 -22.18 33.06 -21.25
CA SER A 39 -22.42 31.63 -21.47
C SER A 39 -21.12 30.81 -21.39
N LEU A 40 -20.03 31.29 -21.99
CA LEU A 40 -18.71 30.64 -21.93
C LEU A 40 -18.13 30.63 -20.51
N PHE A 41 -18.28 31.73 -19.75
CA PHE A 41 -17.88 31.79 -18.34
C PHE A 41 -18.69 30.82 -17.47
N SER A 42 -20.00 30.68 -17.74
CA SER A 42 -20.87 29.76 -17.02
C SER A 42 -20.52 28.28 -17.29
N ILE A 43 -20.23 27.92 -18.55
CA ILE A 43 -19.81 26.56 -18.93
C ILE A 43 -18.42 26.23 -18.34
N PHE A 44 -17.48 27.18 -18.37
CA PHE A 44 -16.17 27.03 -17.73
C PHE A 44 -16.30 26.85 -16.21
N SER A 45 -17.17 27.63 -15.56
CA SER A 45 -17.46 27.50 -14.13
C SER A 45 -18.12 26.17 -13.76
N LEU A 46 -18.97 25.59 -14.62
CA LEU A 46 -19.55 24.26 -14.40
C LEU A 46 -18.52 23.13 -14.60
N LEU A 47 -17.63 23.26 -15.58
CA LEU A 47 -16.54 22.30 -15.82
C LEU A 47 -15.52 22.27 -14.67
N CYS A 48 -15.29 23.41 -14.00
CA CYS A 48 -14.44 23.46 -12.80
C CYS A 48 -15.06 22.73 -11.58
N PHE A 49 -16.39 22.66 -11.49
CA PHE A 49 -17.07 21.96 -10.38
C PHE A 49 -16.93 20.43 -10.47
N PHE A 50 -16.81 19.86 -11.68
CA PHE A 50 -16.57 18.42 -11.86
C PHE A 50 -15.12 17.99 -11.57
N MET A 51 -14.17 18.93 -11.54
CA MET A 51 -12.77 18.66 -11.19
C MET A 51 -12.48 18.82 -9.69
N ALA A 52 -13.47 19.27 -8.91
CA ALA A 52 -13.41 19.26 -7.45
C ALA A 52 -13.87 17.89 -6.92
N ILE A 53 -13.22 16.81 -7.36
CA ILE A 53 -13.22 15.59 -6.56
C ILE A 53 -12.41 15.97 -5.31
N PRO A 54 -12.97 15.90 -4.09
CA PRO A 54 -12.13 15.95 -2.91
C PRO A 54 -11.19 14.76 -3.05
N SER A 55 -9.93 15.05 -3.39
CA SER A 55 -8.86 14.14 -3.06
C SER A 55 -8.96 14.05 -1.56
N THR A 56 -9.60 13.00 -1.04
CA THR A 56 -9.29 12.59 0.31
C THR A 56 -7.78 12.47 0.29
N ALA A 57 -7.12 13.38 0.97
CA ALA A 57 -5.74 13.20 1.35
C ALA A 57 -5.76 11.95 2.22
N GLY A 58 -5.76 10.78 1.57
CA GLY A 58 -5.43 9.52 2.20
C GLY A 58 -4.10 9.80 2.85
N GLN A 59 -4.08 9.69 4.17
CA GLN A 59 -2.87 9.72 4.96
C GLN A 59 -1.80 8.86 4.27
N PHE A 60 -0.54 9.20 4.53
CA PHE A 60 0.69 8.52 4.11
C PHE A 60 0.77 7.04 4.55
N ASP A 61 -0.27 6.28 4.27
CA ASP A 61 -0.53 4.93 4.69
C ASP A 61 -0.59 4.13 3.39
N GLY A 62 0.36 3.20 3.24
CA GLY A 62 0.40 2.33 2.06
C GLY A 62 -0.92 1.57 1.88
N PRO A 63 -1.19 1.07 0.66
CA PRO A 63 -2.34 0.20 0.43
C PRO A 63 -2.29 -1.02 1.36
N PRO A 64 -3.45 -1.62 1.67
CA PRO A 64 -3.48 -2.86 2.44
C PRO A 64 -2.72 -3.96 1.70
N VAL A 65 -1.94 -4.75 2.43
CA VAL A 65 -1.43 -6.02 1.92
C VAL A 65 -2.63 -6.95 1.76
N LEU A 66 -2.69 -7.68 0.66
CA LEU A 66 -3.78 -8.59 0.34
C LEU A 66 -3.35 -10.06 0.46
N ASP A 67 -4.25 -10.91 0.93
CA ASP A 67 -4.08 -12.36 0.88
C ASP A 67 -4.36 -12.90 -0.53
N THR A 68 -4.20 -14.21 -0.71
CA THR A 68 -4.42 -14.90 -2.00
C THR A 68 -5.86 -14.81 -2.52
N GLU A 69 -6.82 -14.40 -1.68
CA GLU A 69 -8.22 -14.18 -2.06
C GLU A 69 -8.53 -12.69 -2.28
N GLY A 70 -7.52 -11.82 -2.16
CA GLY A 70 -7.68 -10.38 -2.33
C GLY A 70 -8.26 -9.67 -1.11
N ARG A 71 -8.35 -10.34 0.05
CA ARG A 71 -8.81 -9.72 1.30
C ARG A 71 -7.62 -9.03 2.01
N PRO A 72 -7.82 -7.86 2.64
CA PRO A 72 -6.76 -7.24 3.44
C PRO A 72 -6.28 -8.13 4.58
N LEU A 73 -4.96 -8.15 4.80
CA LEU A 73 -4.37 -8.79 5.97
C LEU A 73 -4.78 -8.02 7.24
N GLN A 74 -5.11 -8.75 8.30
CA GLN A 74 -5.60 -8.22 9.57
C GLN A 74 -4.81 -8.77 10.76
N ARG A 75 -4.73 -7.98 11.83
CA ARG A 75 -4.05 -8.28 13.10
C ARG A 75 -4.61 -9.51 13.82
N ASP A 76 -5.92 -9.72 13.72
CA ASP A 76 -6.69 -10.75 14.42
C ASP A 76 -6.80 -12.08 13.65
N ALA A 77 -6.09 -12.20 12.53
CA ALA A 77 -6.09 -13.39 11.68
C ALA A 77 -4.69 -13.99 11.55
N GLU A 78 -4.65 -15.26 11.20
CA GLU A 78 -3.43 -16.01 10.97
C GLU A 78 -3.22 -16.28 9.48
N TYR A 79 -1.96 -16.37 9.06
CA TYR A 79 -1.60 -16.57 7.66
C TYR A 79 -0.47 -17.57 7.51
N PHE A 80 -0.61 -18.51 6.59
CA PHE A 80 0.55 -19.20 6.03
C PHE A 80 1.25 -18.27 5.03
N ILE A 81 2.58 -18.17 5.14
CA ILE A 81 3.39 -17.45 4.17
C ILE A 81 3.98 -18.46 3.20
N LYS A 82 3.52 -18.46 1.96
CA LYS A 82 3.98 -19.39 0.93
C LYS A 82 4.81 -18.67 -0.14
N PRO A 83 5.69 -19.38 -0.87
CA PRO A 83 6.32 -18.85 -2.06
C PRO A 83 5.29 -18.37 -3.10
N ALA A 84 5.52 -17.20 -3.70
CA ALA A 84 4.76 -16.74 -4.87
C ALA A 84 5.24 -17.41 -6.19
N ILE A 85 6.21 -18.33 -6.10
CA ILE A 85 6.78 -19.09 -7.22
C ILE A 85 6.54 -20.56 -6.91
N THR A 86 5.96 -21.30 -7.85
CA THR A 86 5.67 -22.73 -7.68
C THR A 86 6.94 -23.59 -7.73
N ASP A 87 6.88 -24.79 -7.15
CA ASP A 87 7.90 -25.84 -7.30
C ASP A 87 9.31 -25.51 -6.76
N VAL A 88 9.43 -24.52 -5.87
CA VAL A 88 10.72 -24.13 -5.27
C VAL A 88 10.87 -24.61 -3.81
N ALA A 89 9.83 -24.46 -3.00
CA ALA A 89 9.79 -24.82 -1.58
C ALA A 89 8.35 -24.80 -1.05
N GLY A 90 8.15 -25.28 0.18
CA GLY A 90 6.89 -25.09 0.92
C GLY A 90 6.85 -23.77 1.69
N ASN A 91 5.86 -23.65 2.56
CA ASN A 91 5.62 -22.44 3.35
C ASN A 91 6.78 -22.11 4.29
N LEU A 92 6.75 -20.91 4.87
CA LEU A 92 7.66 -20.56 5.93
C LEU A 92 7.38 -21.39 7.19
N THR A 93 8.47 -21.77 7.85
CA THR A 93 8.48 -22.63 9.04
C THR A 93 9.61 -22.21 9.98
N LEU A 94 9.65 -22.83 11.16
CA LEU A 94 10.75 -22.72 12.10
C LEU A 94 11.77 -23.83 11.83
N ILE A 95 13.05 -23.48 11.81
CA ILE A 95 14.15 -24.41 11.56
C ILE A 95 15.29 -24.17 12.55
N THR A 96 16.12 -25.19 12.76
CA THR A 96 17.36 -25.07 13.54
C THR A 96 18.55 -24.91 12.61
N ARG A 97 19.62 -24.29 13.12
CA ARG A 97 20.90 -24.20 12.43
C ARG A 97 21.87 -25.15 13.13
N LYS A 98 22.54 -26.02 12.37
CA LYS A 98 23.56 -26.98 12.87
C LYS A 98 23.08 -27.96 13.95
N GLY A 99 21.77 -28.20 14.08
CA GLY A 99 21.22 -29.11 15.09
C GLY A 99 21.15 -28.52 16.50
N ASP A 100 21.40 -27.21 16.65
CA ASP A 100 21.20 -26.51 17.91
C ASP A 100 19.69 -26.53 18.29
N GLN A 101 19.37 -26.68 19.57
CA GLN A 101 17.98 -26.64 20.04
C GLN A 101 17.38 -25.23 19.99
N CYS A 102 18.20 -24.20 20.25
CA CYS A 102 17.82 -22.79 20.25
C CYS A 102 19.01 -21.91 19.81
N PRO A 103 18.77 -20.71 19.26
CA PRO A 103 17.46 -20.18 18.86
C PRO A 103 16.95 -20.84 17.57
N PHE A 104 15.63 -20.80 17.38
CA PHE A 104 15.03 -21.12 16.08
C PHE A 104 15.24 -19.99 15.07
N TYR A 105 15.24 -20.36 13.80
CA TYR A 105 15.33 -19.47 12.66
C TYR A 105 14.09 -19.61 11.78
N VAL A 106 13.82 -18.58 11.01
CA VAL A 106 12.79 -18.65 9.95
C VAL A 106 13.40 -19.32 8.73
N GLY A 107 12.70 -20.28 8.17
CA GLY A 107 13.12 -20.99 6.96
C GLY A 107 11.93 -21.40 6.11
N GLN A 108 12.20 -22.17 5.06
CA GLN A 108 11.18 -22.79 4.22
C GLN A 108 11.10 -24.28 4.47
N VAL A 109 9.89 -24.82 4.46
CA VAL A 109 9.66 -26.25 4.37
C VAL A 109 10.33 -26.77 3.08
N PRO A 110 11.10 -27.89 3.14
CA PRO A 110 11.65 -28.51 1.94
C PRO A 110 10.55 -28.95 0.98
N LEU A 111 10.77 -28.78 -0.34
CA LEU A 111 9.75 -29.05 -1.37
C LEU A 111 9.12 -30.46 -1.29
N LEU A 112 9.90 -31.47 -0.91
CA LEU A 112 9.46 -32.87 -0.83
C LEU A 112 8.90 -33.26 0.55
N SER A 113 8.84 -32.31 1.49
CA SER A 113 8.29 -32.56 2.82
C SER A 113 6.75 -32.55 2.77
N GLN A 114 6.13 -33.32 3.65
CA GLN A 114 4.68 -33.29 3.87
C GLN A 114 4.26 -32.25 4.91
N GLU A 115 5.21 -31.54 5.51
CA GLU A 115 4.93 -30.49 6.48
C GLU A 115 4.27 -29.28 5.83
N THR A 116 3.29 -28.69 6.50
CA THR A 116 2.63 -27.46 6.00
C THR A 116 3.43 -26.20 6.35
N GLY A 117 4.31 -26.25 7.34
CA GLY A 117 4.89 -25.04 7.96
C GLY A 117 3.98 -24.44 9.02
N PHE A 118 4.28 -23.23 9.48
CA PHE A 118 3.55 -22.59 10.58
C PHE A 118 2.90 -21.29 10.15
N ALA A 119 1.68 -21.07 10.62
CA ALA A 119 1.00 -19.81 10.44
C ALA A 119 1.64 -18.70 11.29
N VAL A 120 1.48 -17.46 10.85
CA VAL A 120 1.87 -16.28 11.60
C VAL A 120 0.66 -15.42 11.92
N SER A 121 0.67 -14.79 13.08
CA SER A 121 -0.09 -13.56 13.29
C SER A 121 0.80 -12.35 12.98
N LEU A 122 0.14 -11.26 12.61
CA LEU A 122 0.80 -10.02 12.19
C LEU A 122 0.36 -8.90 13.13
N ALA A 123 1.29 -8.07 13.60
CA ALA A 123 0.94 -6.96 14.48
C ALA A 123 1.55 -5.65 13.96
N PRO A 124 0.73 -4.70 13.47
CA PRO A 124 1.19 -3.36 13.11
C PRO A 124 1.88 -2.67 14.28
N TYR A 125 2.93 -1.89 13.97
CA TYR A 125 3.60 -1.04 14.96
C TYR A 125 2.67 0.02 15.54
N ARG A 126 1.83 0.64 14.70
CA ARG A 126 0.89 1.67 15.13
C ARG A 126 -0.20 1.05 16.01
N GLU A 127 -0.43 1.68 17.16
CA GLU A 127 -1.51 1.31 18.06
C GLU A 127 -2.88 1.59 17.42
N GLY A 128 -3.83 0.69 17.63
CA GLY A 128 -5.19 0.79 17.06
C GLY A 128 -5.30 0.48 15.56
N GLU A 129 -4.19 0.18 14.88
CA GLU A 129 -4.23 -0.27 13.48
C GLU A 129 -4.38 -1.79 13.41
N ASP A 130 -5.45 -2.25 12.76
CA ASP A 130 -5.73 -3.67 12.57
C ASP A 130 -5.33 -4.18 11.18
N THR A 131 -5.42 -3.31 10.17
CA THR A 131 -5.07 -3.68 8.79
C THR A 131 -3.56 -3.59 8.56
N ILE A 132 -2.97 -4.66 8.01
CA ILE A 132 -1.57 -4.67 7.62
C ILE A 132 -1.40 -3.92 6.31
N ARG A 133 -0.55 -2.89 6.32
CA ARG A 133 -0.32 -2.01 5.17
C ARG A 133 1.08 -2.17 4.60
N GLU A 134 1.17 -2.00 3.29
CA GLU A 134 2.43 -2.00 2.57
C GLU A 134 3.35 -0.89 3.10
N GLY A 135 4.65 -1.22 3.20
CA GLY A 135 5.71 -0.30 3.60
C GLY A 135 5.67 0.17 5.05
N ARG A 136 4.79 -0.38 5.88
CA ARG A 136 4.66 -0.06 7.31
C ARG A 136 5.35 -1.10 8.17
N ASP A 137 5.77 -0.68 9.36
CA ASP A 137 6.46 -1.57 10.28
C ASP A 137 5.45 -2.51 10.98
N LEU A 138 5.73 -3.80 10.99
CA LEU A 138 4.93 -4.83 11.66
C LEU A 138 5.80 -5.93 12.28
N LYS A 139 5.21 -6.68 13.21
CA LYS A 139 5.79 -7.92 13.74
C LYS A 139 5.19 -9.12 13.06
N PHE A 140 6.03 -10.13 12.84
CA PHE A 140 5.62 -11.49 12.52
C PHE A 140 5.78 -12.36 13.77
N VAL A 141 4.76 -13.12 14.13
CA VAL A 141 4.79 -14.03 15.27
C VAL A 141 4.26 -15.38 14.84
N PHE A 142 5.09 -16.42 14.88
CA PHE A 142 4.62 -17.77 14.58
C PHE A 142 3.64 -18.26 15.66
N GLN A 143 2.54 -18.86 15.21
CA GLN A 143 1.50 -19.46 16.05
C GLN A 143 1.86 -20.92 16.31
N VAL A 144 2.82 -21.12 17.22
CA VAL A 144 3.40 -22.42 17.54
C VAL A 144 3.96 -22.43 18.96
N PHE A 145 3.94 -23.59 19.60
CA PHE A 145 4.63 -23.80 20.86
C PHE A 145 6.07 -24.26 20.61
N THR A 146 7.03 -23.67 21.33
CA THR A 146 8.45 -24.02 21.19
C THR A 146 9.08 -24.29 22.55
N ILE A 147 10.16 -25.08 22.55
CA ILE A 147 10.98 -25.34 23.75
C ILE A 147 11.88 -24.16 24.14
N CYS A 148 12.04 -23.17 23.26
CA CYS A 148 12.92 -22.05 23.50
C CYS A 148 12.21 -20.98 24.35
N ILE A 149 12.87 -20.50 25.40
CA ILE A 149 12.37 -19.44 26.31
C ILE A 149 12.49 -18.04 25.66
N THR A 150 12.49 -17.97 24.32
CA THR A 150 12.75 -16.73 23.56
C THR A 150 11.53 -16.21 22.80
N GLY A 151 10.37 -16.85 22.84
CA GLY A 151 9.18 -16.42 22.11
C GLY A 151 9.28 -16.69 20.60
N THR A 152 8.16 -16.54 19.89
CA THR A 152 8.04 -16.89 18.46
C THR A 152 7.98 -15.69 17.52
N GLN A 153 8.23 -14.50 18.05
CA GLN A 153 8.36 -13.28 17.28
C GLN A 153 9.63 -13.34 16.42
N TRP A 154 9.55 -12.88 15.18
CA TRP A 154 10.72 -12.75 14.32
C TRP A 154 11.57 -11.55 14.74
N LYS A 155 12.89 -11.70 14.62
CA LYS A 155 13.85 -10.61 14.75
C LYS A 155 15.04 -10.81 13.82
N VAL A 156 15.63 -9.71 13.40
CA VAL A 156 16.86 -9.70 12.62
C VAL A 156 18.04 -10.06 13.53
N GLY A 157 18.83 -11.05 13.10
CA GLY A 157 20.09 -11.42 13.72
C GLY A 157 21.24 -10.49 13.34
N GLU A 158 22.37 -10.66 14.02
CA GLU A 158 23.62 -10.03 13.61
C GLU A 158 24.07 -10.56 12.24
N ALA A 159 24.95 -9.80 11.59
CA ALA A 159 25.53 -10.24 10.32
C ALA A 159 26.39 -11.47 10.59
N ASP A 160 26.06 -12.58 9.93
CA ASP A 160 26.83 -13.81 10.04
C ASP A 160 28.21 -13.62 9.38
N PRO A 161 29.32 -13.90 10.07
CA PRO A 161 30.66 -13.60 9.56
C PRO A 161 31.07 -14.44 8.35
N LYS A 162 30.37 -15.56 8.08
CA LYS A 162 30.69 -16.45 6.96
C LYS A 162 29.98 -16.01 5.69
N THR A 163 28.72 -15.62 5.82
CA THR A 163 27.84 -15.31 4.69
C THR A 163 27.66 -13.81 4.48
N GLY A 164 27.95 -12.98 5.49
CA GLY A 164 27.66 -11.54 5.52
C GLY A 164 26.18 -11.20 5.69
N ARG A 165 25.32 -12.23 5.66
CA ARG A 165 23.86 -12.13 5.67
C ARG A 165 23.34 -12.04 7.10
N ARG A 166 22.22 -11.35 7.32
CA ARG A 166 21.53 -11.35 8.61
C ARG A 166 20.39 -12.35 8.58
N PHE A 167 20.52 -13.43 9.35
CA PHE A 167 19.46 -14.43 9.47
C PHE A 167 18.26 -13.86 10.22
N VAL A 168 17.05 -14.31 9.89
CA VAL A 168 15.86 -14.03 10.69
C VAL A 168 15.72 -15.14 11.75
N LYS A 169 15.77 -14.75 13.01
CA LYS A 169 15.66 -15.66 14.17
C LYS A 169 14.41 -15.39 14.97
N LEU A 170 14.03 -16.33 15.84
CA LEU A 170 12.94 -16.13 16.79
C LEU A 170 13.47 -15.51 18.09
N GLY A 171 12.68 -14.61 18.69
CA GLY A 171 13.07 -13.86 19.86
C GLY A 171 12.14 -12.70 20.19
N TYR A 172 11.82 -12.48 21.47
CA TYR A 172 11.18 -11.26 21.95
C TYR A 172 12.05 -10.05 21.58
N ASP A 173 11.46 -9.11 20.84
CA ASP A 173 12.18 -7.91 20.43
C ASP A 173 11.21 -6.75 20.13
N ASN A 174 11.12 -5.83 21.06
CA ASN A 174 10.31 -4.60 20.90
C ASN A 174 11.15 -3.43 20.34
N THR A 175 12.37 -3.69 19.90
CA THR A 175 13.21 -2.71 19.21
C THR A 175 13.08 -2.87 17.70
N ALA A 176 13.71 -1.99 16.94
CA ALA A 176 13.63 -2.00 15.48
C ALA A 176 14.01 -3.32 14.79
N THR A 177 14.86 -4.15 15.41
CA THR A 177 15.22 -5.47 14.84
C THR A 177 14.06 -6.46 14.84
N GLY A 178 13.02 -6.24 15.65
CA GLY A 178 11.80 -7.05 15.69
C GLY A 178 10.69 -6.60 14.72
N TYR A 179 10.89 -5.49 14.00
CA TYR A 179 9.91 -4.93 13.07
C TYR A 179 10.36 -5.09 11.62
N PHE A 180 9.49 -5.64 10.81
CA PHE A 180 9.67 -5.91 9.39
C PHE A 180 8.67 -5.07 8.60
N ARG A 181 8.80 -5.12 7.28
CA ARG A 181 7.86 -4.49 6.34
C ARG A 181 7.53 -5.45 5.22
N ILE A 182 6.35 -5.28 4.64
CA ILE A 182 5.91 -5.97 3.43
C ILE A 182 5.78 -4.92 2.36
N ASP A 183 6.43 -5.12 1.22
CA ASP A 183 6.36 -4.20 0.08
C ASP A 183 5.91 -4.98 -1.16
N LYS A 184 5.02 -4.40 -1.95
CA LYS A 184 4.67 -4.96 -3.25
C LYS A 184 5.75 -4.60 -4.27
N SER A 185 6.24 -5.61 -4.98
CA SER A 185 7.17 -5.41 -6.09
C SER A 185 6.44 -4.93 -7.35
N ASP A 186 7.21 -4.44 -8.32
CA ASP A 186 6.69 -4.05 -9.65
C ASP A 186 6.00 -5.21 -10.40
N LEU A 187 6.28 -6.46 -10.00
CA LEU A 187 5.65 -7.66 -10.54
C LEU A 187 4.33 -8.02 -9.86
N GLY A 188 3.85 -7.21 -8.92
CA GLY A 188 2.59 -7.43 -8.19
C GLY A 188 2.67 -8.47 -7.06
N VAL A 189 3.84 -9.05 -6.80
CA VAL A 189 4.09 -9.99 -5.69
C VAL A 189 4.69 -9.28 -4.48
N TYR A 190 4.46 -9.80 -3.28
CA TYR A 190 4.97 -9.20 -2.05
C TYR A 190 6.37 -9.69 -1.70
N ASN A 191 7.20 -8.78 -1.20
CA ASN A 191 8.49 -9.07 -0.62
C ASN A 191 8.47 -8.68 0.87
N ILE A 192 9.10 -9.50 1.70
CA ILE A 192 9.36 -9.16 3.09
C ILE A 192 10.72 -8.46 3.16
N GLY A 193 10.84 -7.44 4.00
CA GLY A 193 12.08 -6.72 4.19
C GLY A 193 12.24 -6.19 5.60
N TRP A 194 13.42 -5.61 5.84
CA TRP A 194 13.73 -4.88 7.06
C TRP A 194 14.31 -3.52 6.69
N CYS A 195 13.55 -2.48 6.99
CA CYS A 195 13.96 -1.08 6.84
C CYS A 195 13.05 -0.27 7.76
N PRO A 196 13.42 -0.14 9.06
CA PRO A 196 12.61 0.56 10.06
C PRO A 196 12.20 1.95 9.58
N SER A 197 10.92 2.28 9.73
CA SER A 197 10.33 3.51 9.21
C SER A 197 9.42 4.21 10.23
N ASP A 198 8.59 3.44 10.93
CA ASP A 198 7.71 3.92 11.98
C ASP A 198 8.35 3.76 13.37
N VAL A 199 9.05 2.63 13.58
CA VAL A 199 9.76 2.38 14.83
C VAL A 199 11.01 3.28 14.93
N PRO A 200 11.18 4.04 16.03
CA PRO A 200 12.32 4.94 16.18
C PRO A 200 13.66 4.20 16.17
N ILE A 201 14.60 4.72 15.38
CA ILE A 201 15.99 4.25 15.35
C ILE A 201 16.98 5.41 15.39
N LYS A 202 18.19 5.11 15.86
CA LYS A 202 19.33 6.03 15.77
C LYS A 202 20.15 5.72 14.54
N GLY A 203 20.46 6.76 13.75
CA GLY A 203 21.29 6.63 12.56
C GLY A 203 20.55 6.07 11.34
N ARG A 204 21.31 5.72 10.29
CA ARG A 204 20.78 5.15 9.06
C ARG A 204 20.96 3.63 9.09
N PRO A 205 19.88 2.85 9.06
CA PRO A 205 19.97 1.40 9.14
C PRO A 205 20.44 0.86 7.78
N ARG A 206 21.13 -0.30 7.79
CA ARG A 206 21.33 -1.08 6.58
C ARG A 206 20.01 -1.77 6.22
N CYS A 207 19.23 -1.17 5.32
CA CYS A 207 18.01 -1.79 4.83
C CYS A 207 18.33 -3.03 3.98
N GLY A 208 17.46 -4.03 4.02
CA GLY A 208 17.66 -5.25 3.27
C GLY A 208 16.35 -6.01 3.04
N SER A 209 16.20 -6.55 1.84
CA SER A 209 15.11 -7.47 1.51
C SER A 209 15.40 -8.86 2.07
N ALA A 210 14.36 -9.56 2.47
CA ALA A 210 14.43 -10.96 2.86
C ALA A 210 14.45 -11.84 1.61
N GLY A 211 15.35 -12.80 1.62
CA GLY A 211 15.51 -13.81 0.59
C GLY A 211 15.93 -15.14 1.18
N ILE A 212 16.17 -16.11 0.31
CA ILE A 212 16.53 -17.46 0.72
C ILE A 212 18.05 -17.66 0.66
N LEU A 213 18.61 -18.09 1.78
CA LEU A 213 20.00 -18.53 1.90
C LEU A 213 19.99 -20.04 2.16
N ILE A 214 20.65 -20.79 1.29
CA ILE A 214 20.77 -22.24 1.44
C ILE A 214 22.08 -22.57 2.14
N GLU A 215 22.02 -23.14 3.34
CA GLU A 215 23.17 -23.65 4.08
C GLU A 215 22.98 -25.16 4.31
N LYS A 216 23.85 -25.98 3.70
CA LYS A 216 23.81 -27.46 3.82
C LYS A 216 22.44 -28.07 3.50
N GLY A 217 21.78 -27.56 2.46
CA GLY A 217 20.45 -28.01 2.04
C GLY A 217 19.28 -27.41 2.84
N VAL A 218 19.55 -26.71 3.94
CA VAL A 218 18.53 -26.02 4.73
C VAL A 218 18.31 -24.61 4.19
N ARG A 219 17.05 -24.23 4.00
CA ARG A 219 16.64 -22.97 3.35
C ARG A 219 16.25 -21.94 4.40
N PHE A 220 17.15 -21.04 4.73
CA PHE A 220 16.93 -19.98 5.71
C PHE A 220 16.36 -18.72 5.07
N LEU A 221 15.45 -18.05 5.76
CA LEU A 221 15.11 -16.67 5.48
C LEU A 221 16.22 -15.78 6.05
N ALA A 222 16.84 -14.98 5.19
CA ALA A 222 17.91 -14.07 5.57
C ALA A 222 17.82 -12.77 4.76
N LEU A 223 18.26 -11.67 5.36
CA LEU A 223 18.35 -10.37 4.71
C LEU A 223 19.64 -10.25 3.90
N ASP A 224 19.72 -9.15 3.13
CA ASP A 224 20.92 -8.66 2.43
C ASP A 224 21.27 -9.47 1.17
N GLY A 225 20.32 -9.58 0.24
CA GLY A 225 20.54 -10.05 -1.14
C GLY A 225 19.21 -10.24 -1.85
N PRO A 226 19.10 -11.16 -2.83
CA PRO A 226 17.93 -11.19 -3.70
C PRO A 226 16.64 -11.39 -2.91
N ALA A 227 15.66 -10.51 -3.14
CA ALA A 227 14.34 -10.64 -2.53
C ALA A 227 13.68 -11.93 -3.00
N PHE A 228 13.02 -12.65 -2.09
CA PHE A 228 12.20 -13.80 -2.43
C PHE A 228 10.73 -13.42 -2.31
N PRO A 229 9.91 -13.68 -3.33
CA PRO A 229 8.52 -13.25 -3.32
C PRO A 229 7.62 -14.23 -2.56
N PHE A 230 6.65 -13.67 -1.85
CA PHE A 230 5.71 -14.38 -0.99
C PHE A 230 4.26 -14.00 -1.27
N GLU A 231 3.38 -14.93 -0.95
CA GLU A 231 1.93 -14.74 -0.84
C GLU A 231 1.47 -15.14 0.56
N PHE A 232 0.35 -14.58 0.98
CA PHE A 232 -0.26 -14.83 2.28
C PHE A 232 -1.56 -15.57 2.09
N VAL A 233 -1.68 -16.75 2.68
CA VAL A 233 -2.91 -17.55 2.67
C VAL A 233 -3.53 -17.44 4.05
N ARG A 234 -4.72 -16.84 4.13
CA ARG A 234 -5.44 -16.73 5.40
C ARG A 234 -5.77 -18.13 5.92
N VAL A 235 -5.57 -18.34 7.22
CA VAL A 235 -6.09 -19.50 7.94
C VAL A 235 -7.52 -19.15 8.33
N ASP A 236 -8.49 -19.78 7.68
CA ASP A 236 -9.88 -19.61 8.10
C ASP A 236 -10.06 -20.31 9.45
N PRO A 237 -10.71 -19.66 10.43
CA PRO A 237 -11.07 -20.33 11.67
C PRO A 237 -11.84 -21.59 11.34
N VAL A 238 -11.42 -22.72 11.89
CA VAL A 238 -12.27 -23.92 11.88
C VAL A 238 -13.56 -23.49 12.56
N GLU A 239 -14.65 -23.40 11.80
CA GLU A 239 -15.99 -23.20 12.33
C GLU A 239 -16.22 -24.35 13.32
N GLU A 240 -16.01 -24.10 14.62
CA GLU A 240 -16.13 -25.11 15.65
C GLU A 240 -17.56 -25.64 15.60
N LEU A 241 -17.65 -26.88 15.13
CA LEU A 241 -18.77 -27.81 15.14
C LEU A 241 -19.81 -27.52 16.23
N GLY A 242 -20.77 -26.65 15.90
CA GLY A 242 -22.09 -26.60 16.52
C GLY A 242 -23.00 -27.73 16.04
N SER A 243 -22.48 -28.95 15.84
CA SER A 243 -23.24 -30.08 15.27
C SER A 243 -23.05 -31.44 15.96
N ILE A 244 -22.45 -31.50 17.16
CA ILE A 244 -22.34 -32.76 17.94
C ILE A 244 -23.14 -32.71 19.26
N LEU A 245 -24.34 -32.13 19.27
CA LEU A 245 -25.34 -32.32 20.35
C LEU A 245 -26.80 -32.35 19.84
N GLN A 246 -27.06 -33.01 18.71
CA GLN A 246 -28.43 -33.38 18.29
C GLN A 246 -28.59 -34.88 18.01
N GLU A 247 -27.74 -35.73 18.61
CA GLU A 247 -28.04 -37.16 18.69
C GLU A 247 -27.46 -37.77 19.97
N LYS A 248 -28.14 -37.53 21.09
CA LYS A 248 -28.31 -38.53 22.16
C LYS A 248 -29.45 -38.18 23.09
#